data_AF-A0A3A0AFU0-F1
#
_entry.id   AF-A0A3A0AFU0-F1
#
_cell.length_a   1.000
_cell.length_b   1.000
_cell.length_c   1.000
_cell.angle_alpha   90.00
_cell.angle_beta   90.00
_cell.angle_gamma   90.00
#
_symmetry.space_group_name_H-M   'P 1'
#
loop_
_entity.id
_entity.type
_entity.pdbx_description
1 polymer ?
#
loop_
_entity_poly.entity_id
_entity_poly.type
_entity_poly.pdbx_seq_one_letter_code
_entity_poly.pdbx_strand_id
1 'polypeptide(L)'
;MKTVFTHGAGSMLQVRRQRGGPLEVESARIDIGTQLGASGHFRISSPPGWRATPAGAWAWQVWPQRLAPDETARVGVQRLAVRSDEPERNVLVNVETSLDLTSDYDPAASALLVRNRASELGEYWPQREVFEATWPSMPAPFARVLFEGLYSDVVFLSAGPRRGGLCSGMARWSLARSLGVEPPPASTEAAIQRIARYHGRQLRDRALLSALPWFLRGSPVAAFRAVRNDLLRTGMCDRALDLAVPKLWRRDVASALVAEGHTVVPYRLQQRGKRVGAIEVYDPNHPSGVTGGEPRRIEFDLSGDRYKYGTLVTMEQSNVGIIAVRQRAYMGTGTAILATLGSLVLDPKRGFGSLFRRAEHAASKD
;
A
#
# COMPACT_ATOMS: atom_id res chain seq x y z
N MET A 1 -49.79 -19.83 -6.85
CA MET A 1 -48.72 -19.50 -5.88
C MET A 1 -47.81 -18.47 -6.53
N LYS A 2 -47.74 -17.23 -6.04
CA LYS A 2 -46.99 -16.12 -6.67
C LYS A 2 -45.92 -15.64 -5.71
N THR A 3 -44.67 -16.04 -5.93
CA THR A 3 -43.52 -15.61 -5.12
C THR A 3 -43.18 -14.16 -5.46
N VAL A 4 -43.19 -13.28 -4.46
CA VAL A 4 -42.77 -11.89 -4.61
C VAL A 4 -41.36 -11.74 -4.03
N PHE A 5 -40.44 -11.24 -4.84
CA PHE A 5 -39.07 -10.90 -4.42
C PHE A 5 -38.97 -9.41 -4.18
N THR A 6 -38.50 -9.01 -3.01
CA THR A 6 -38.13 -7.62 -2.69
C THR A 6 -36.67 -7.57 -2.20
N HIS A 7 -35.97 -6.49 -2.54
CA HIS A 7 -34.61 -6.23 -2.04
C HIS A 7 -34.69 -5.48 -0.71
N GLY A 8 -34.13 -6.08 0.34
CA GLY A 8 -34.09 -5.46 1.66
C GLY A 8 -32.92 -4.50 1.85
N ALA A 9 -33.03 -3.64 2.89
CA ALA A 9 -31.91 -2.82 3.37
C ALA A 9 -30.66 -3.68 3.62
N GLY A 10 -29.50 -3.22 3.15
CA GLY A 10 -28.25 -3.98 3.29
C GLY A 10 -27.80 -4.08 4.74
N SER A 11 -27.35 -5.27 5.15
CA SER A 11 -26.67 -5.49 6.43
C SER A 11 -25.15 -5.44 6.23
N MET A 12 -24.40 -5.16 7.29
CA MET A 12 -22.95 -5.02 7.22
C MET A 12 -22.27 -5.94 8.24
N LEU A 13 -21.32 -6.74 7.77
CA LEU A 13 -20.35 -7.45 8.60
C LEU A 13 -19.21 -6.47 8.92
N GLN A 14 -18.93 -6.24 10.20
CA GLN A 14 -17.82 -5.37 10.61
C GLN A 14 -16.61 -6.24 10.95
N VAL A 15 -15.49 -5.96 10.32
CA VAL A 15 -14.21 -6.60 10.62
C VAL A 15 -13.26 -5.53 11.07
N ARG A 16 -12.75 -5.67 12.29
CA ARG A 16 -11.91 -4.66 12.92
C ARG A 16 -10.61 -5.29 13.41
N ARG A 17 -9.55 -4.51 13.36
CA ARG A 17 -8.31 -4.83 14.07
C ARG A 17 -7.74 -3.53 14.60
N GLN A 18 -7.50 -3.47 15.90
CA GLN A 18 -6.71 -2.40 16.50
C GLN A 18 -5.24 -2.79 16.54
N ARG A 19 -4.35 -1.80 16.64
CA ARG A 19 -2.91 -2.02 16.77
C ARG A 19 -2.61 -2.92 17.97
N GLY A 20 -1.84 -3.98 17.75
CA GLY A 20 -1.49 -4.98 18.78
C GLY A 20 -2.66 -5.88 19.21
N GLY A 21 -3.85 -5.69 18.63
CA GLY A 21 -5.07 -6.41 18.98
C GLY A 21 -5.37 -7.59 18.05
N PRO A 22 -6.29 -8.48 18.47
CA PRO A 22 -6.77 -9.56 17.63
C PRO A 22 -7.61 -9.03 16.45
N LEU A 23 -7.86 -9.91 15.48
CA LEU A 23 -8.86 -9.65 14.44
C LEU A 23 -10.25 -9.93 15.03
N GLU A 24 -11.11 -8.93 15.02
CA GLU A 24 -12.49 -9.01 15.48
C GLU A 24 -13.43 -9.05 14.27
N VAL A 25 -14.39 -9.98 14.30
CA VAL A 25 -15.43 -10.10 13.27
C VAL A 25 -16.77 -10.04 13.97
N GLU A 26 -17.46 -8.91 13.85
CA GLU A 26 -18.81 -8.74 14.37
C GLU A 26 -19.81 -9.26 13.34
N SER A 27 -20.70 -10.15 13.78
CA SER A 27 -21.78 -10.68 12.94
C SER A 27 -22.66 -9.57 12.39
N ALA A 28 -23.13 -9.72 11.15
CA ALA A 28 -24.14 -8.84 10.60
C ALA A 28 -25.51 -9.17 11.19
N ARG A 29 -26.26 -8.15 11.60
CA ARG A 29 -27.64 -8.29 12.07
C ARG A 29 -28.61 -8.10 10.90
N ILE A 30 -29.56 -9.02 10.77
CA ILE A 30 -30.68 -8.96 9.83
C ILE A 30 -31.96 -8.86 10.66
N ASP A 31 -32.60 -7.69 10.66
CA ASP A 31 -33.91 -7.51 11.26
C ASP A 31 -34.99 -7.80 10.22
N ILE A 32 -35.70 -8.92 10.37
CA ILE A 32 -36.75 -9.36 9.45
C ILE A 32 -38.00 -8.51 9.60
N GLY A 33 -38.30 -8.05 10.82
CA GLY A 33 -39.48 -7.26 11.13
C GLY A 33 -39.61 -6.00 10.25
N THR A 34 -38.48 -5.40 9.87
CA THR A 34 -38.43 -4.22 8.98
C THR A 34 -38.58 -4.58 7.50
N GLN A 35 -38.26 -5.82 7.10
CA GLN A 35 -38.31 -6.27 5.69
C GLN A 35 -39.64 -6.92 5.32
N LEU A 36 -40.22 -7.71 6.23
CA LEU A 36 -41.36 -8.59 5.95
C LEU A 36 -42.53 -8.45 6.96
N GLY A 37 -42.38 -7.57 7.95
CA GLY A 37 -43.33 -7.38 9.05
C GLY A 37 -42.99 -8.24 10.28
N ALA A 38 -43.44 -7.80 11.46
CA ALA A 38 -43.12 -8.41 12.76
C ALA A 38 -44.10 -9.54 13.17
N SER A 39 -44.58 -10.33 12.21
CA SER A 39 -45.51 -11.44 12.46
C SER A 39 -45.36 -12.57 11.44
N GLY A 40 -45.53 -13.81 11.91
CA GLY A 40 -45.47 -15.03 11.10
C GLY A 40 -44.27 -15.93 11.41
N HIS A 41 -44.17 -17.04 10.69
CA HIS A 41 -43.03 -17.96 10.78
C HIS A 41 -42.03 -17.65 9.67
N PHE A 42 -40.76 -17.54 10.03
CA PHE A 42 -39.70 -17.18 9.09
C PHE A 42 -38.66 -18.30 8.98
N ARG A 43 -38.18 -18.51 7.77
CA ARG A 43 -37.04 -19.37 7.47
C ARG A 43 -35.91 -18.51 6.91
N ILE A 44 -34.72 -18.68 7.49
CA ILE A 44 -33.49 -18.07 6.96
C ILE A 44 -32.71 -19.11 6.17
N SER A 45 -32.12 -18.69 5.06
CA SER A 45 -31.22 -19.48 4.23
C SER A 45 -29.93 -18.68 4.03
N SER A 46 -28.83 -19.19 4.56
CA SER A 46 -27.51 -18.60 4.40
C SER A 46 -26.79 -19.21 3.18
N PRO A 47 -25.92 -18.44 2.50
CA PRO A 47 -25.09 -19.00 1.45
C PRO A 47 -24.09 -20.02 2.02
N PRO A 48 -23.53 -20.93 1.19
CA PRO A 48 -22.54 -21.90 1.64
C PRO A 48 -21.39 -21.25 2.41
N GLY A 49 -20.99 -21.86 3.53
CA GLY A 49 -19.93 -21.34 4.39
C GLY A 49 -20.34 -20.17 5.28
N TRP A 50 -21.62 -19.79 5.34
CA TRP A 50 -22.15 -18.81 6.28
C TRP A 50 -23.02 -19.48 7.34
N ARG A 51 -22.91 -18.99 8.58
CA ARG A 51 -23.78 -19.39 9.69
C ARG A 51 -24.83 -18.30 9.94
N ALA A 52 -25.99 -18.73 10.39
CA ALA A 52 -27.08 -17.87 10.80
C ALA A 52 -27.67 -18.40 12.10
N THR A 53 -27.82 -17.54 13.11
CA THR A 53 -28.46 -17.89 14.38
C THR A 53 -29.52 -16.86 14.76
N PRO A 54 -30.62 -17.28 15.40
CA PRO A 54 -31.59 -16.34 15.95
C PRO A 54 -30.94 -15.41 16.98
N ALA A 55 -31.31 -14.13 16.96
CA ALA A 55 -30.81 -13.07 17.84
C ALA A 55 -31.95 -12.24 18.46
N GLY A 56 -33.17 -12.78 18.42
CA GLY A 56 -34.42 -12.17 18.86
C GLY A 56 -35.60 -12.74 18.09
N ALA A 57 -36.83 -12.33 18.42
CA ALA A 57 -38.04 -12.84 17.76
C ALA A 57 -38.00 -12.64 16.24
N TRP A 58 -37.51 -11.49 15.78
CA TRP A 58 -37.51 -11.09 14.37
C TRP A 58 -36.12 -10.69 13.87
N ALA A 59 -35.06 -11.24 14.46
CA ALA A 59 -33.69 -10.87 14.14
C ALA A 59 -32.76 -12.08 14.08
N TRP A 60 -31.84 -12.06 13.12
CA TRP A 60 -30.81 -13.08 12.95
C TRP A 60 -29.44 -12.43 12.90
N GLN A 61 -28.46 -13.11 13.48
CA GLN A 61 -27.06 -12.81 13.29
C GLN A 61 -26.50 -13.74 12.22
N VAL A 62 -25.75 -13.19 11.27
CA VAL A 62 -25.10 -13.94 10.21
C VAL A 62 -23.61 -13.60 10.12
N TRP A 63 -22.80 -14.61 9.87
CA TRP A 63 -21.35 -14.43 9.73
C TRP A 63 -20.73 -15.54 8.86
N PRO A 64 -19.63 -15.24 8.16
CA PRO A 64 -18.92 -16.24 7.38
C PRO A 64 -18.05 -17.14 8.28
N GLN A 65 -17.88 -18.40 7.89
CA GLN A 65 -16.83 -19.28 8.42
C GLN A 65 -15.46 -18.91 7.86
N ARG A 66 -15.41 -18.34 6.65
CA ARG A 66 -14.20 -17.81 6.02
C ARG A 66 -14.47 -16.42 5.44
N LEU A 67 -13.73 -15.44 5.91
CA LEU A 67 -13.90 -14.05 5.47
C LEU A 67 -13.50 -13.88 4.00
N ALA A 68 -14.41 -13.34 3.18
CA ALA A 68 -14.20 -13.00 1.77
C ALA A 68 -14.61 -11.52 1.52
N PRO A 69 -13.72 -10.54 1.79
CA PRO A 69 -14.11 -9.12 1.83
C PRO A 69 -14.54 -8.50 0.50
N ASP A 70 -14.25 -9.16 -0.63
CA ASP A 70 -14.66 -8.68 -1.97
C ASP A 70 -16.04 -9.22 -2.38
N GLU A 71 -16.64 -10.10 -1.59
CA GLU A 71 -17.91 -10.76 -1.89
C GLU A 71 -19.06 -10.12 -1.10
N THR A 72 -20.19 -9.96 -1.78
CA THR A 72 -21.47 -9.61 -1.14
C THR A 72 -22.23 -10.91 -0.92
N ALA A 73 -22.47 -11.28 0.34
CA ALA A 73 -23.29 -12.44 0.65
C ALA A 73 -24.77 -12.11 0.46
N ARG A 74 -25.54 -13.08 -0.05
CA ARG A 74 -26.99 -12.96 -0.23
C ARG A 74 -27.67 -13.92 0.72
N VAL A 75 -28.33 -13.39 1.74
CA VAL A 75 -29.08 -14.19 2.71
C VAL A 75 -30.56 -14.15 2.31
N GLY A 76 -31.14 -15.33 2.09
CA GLY A 76 -32.55 -15.47 1.76
C GLY A 76 -33.40 -15.53 3.01
N VAL A 77 -34.45 -14.72 3.06
CA VAL A 77 -35.43 -14.69 4.12
C VAL A 77 -36.79 -15.03 3.53
N GLN A 78 -37.38 -16.14 3.97
CA GLN A 78 -38.70 -16.60 3.54
C GLN A 78 -39.70 -16.45 4.68
N ARG A 79 -40.81 -15.73 4.44
CA ARG A 79 -41.99 -15.80 5.30
C ARG A 79 -42.84 -16.99 4.84
N LEU A 80 -43.04 -17.94 5.74
CA LEU A 80 -43.86 -19.11 5.51
C LEU A 80 -45.34 -18.74 5.62
N ALA A 81 -46.15 -19.19 4.67
CA ALA A 81 -47.59 -19.02 4.70
C ALA A 81 -48.17 -19.82 5.88
N VAL A 82 -49.00 -19.17 6.71
CA VAL A 82 -49.67 -19.86 7.83
C VAL A 82 -51.02 -20.43 7.35
N ARG A 83 -51.58 -19.86 6.28
CA ARG A 83 -52.83 -20.30 5.64
C ARG A 83 -52.65 -20.42 4.14
N SER A 84 -53.45 -21.28 3.49
CA SER A 84 -53.34 -21.58 2.06
C SER A 84 -53.59 -20.37 1.14
N ASP A 85 -54.22 -19.32 1.64
CA ASP A 85 -54.51 -18.07 0.95
C ASP A 85 -53.44 -16.98 1.14
N GLU A 86 -52.47 -17.19 2.04
CA GLU A 86 -51.35 -16.25 2.24
C GLU A 86 -50.21 -16.51 1.24
N PRO A 87 -49.77 -15.50 0.46
CA PRO A 87 -48.63 -15.67 -0.42
C PRO A 87 -47.33 -15.72 0.37
N GLU A 88 -46.48 -16.72 0.08
CA GLU A 88 -45.10 -16.73 0.53
C GLU A 88 -44.35 -15.49 0.01
N ARG A 89 -43.57 -14.87 0.89
CA ARG A 89 -42.73 -13.72 0.54
C ARG A 89 -41.27 -14.07 0.77
N ASN A 90 -40.45 -13.79 -0.25
CA ASN A 90 -39.02 -14.05 -0.21
C ASN A 90 -38.26 -12.73 -0.37
N VAL A 91 -37.34 -12.46 0.54
CA VAL A 91 -36.45 -11.30 0.49
C VAL A 91 -35.02 -11.79 0.39
N LEU A 92 -34.25 -11.16 -0.48
CA LEU A 92 -32.80 -11.31 -0.49
C LEU A 92 -32.20 -10.10 0.23
N VAL A 93 -31.51 -10.36 1.34
CA VAL A 93 -30.73 -9.38 2.09
C VAL A 93 -29.28 -9.48 1.68
N ASN A 94 -28.73 -8.37 1.17
CA ASN A 94 -27.32 -8.26 0.86
C ASN A 94 -26.53 -7.97 2.14
N VAL A 95 -25.54 -8.79 2.43
CA VAL A 95 -24.58 -8.58 3.51
C VAL A 95 -23.24 -8.18 2.89
N GLU A 96 -22.86 -6.93 3.11
CA GLU A 96 -21.55 -6.41 2.70
C GLU A 96 -20.53 -6.52 3.83
N THR A 97 -19.25 -6.44 3.49
CA THR A 97 -18.16 -6.41 4.46
C THR A 97 -17.62 -4.98 4.58
N SER A 98 -17.46 -4.53 5.82
CA SER A 98 -16.76 -3.31 6.20
C SER A 98 -15.49 -3.70 6.95
N LEU A 99 -14.36 -3.13 6.55
CA LEU A 99 -13.07 -3.36 7.18
C LEU A 99 -12.55 -2.06 7.81
N ASP A 100 -12.04 -2.15 9.02
CA ASP A 100 -11.21 -1.14 9.66
C ASP A 100 -10.02 -1.82 10.34
N LEU A 101 -8.90 -1.90 9.61
CA LEU A 101 -7.73 -2.68 9.98
C LEU A 101 -6.55 -1.74 10.26
N THR A 102 -6.19 -1.60 11.52
CA THR A 102 -5.00 -0.86 11.93
C THR A 102 -3.81 -1.81 12.01
N SER A 103 -2.69 -1.39 11.42
CA SER A 103 -1.44 -2.12 11.44
C SER A 103 -0.74 -2.02 12.79
N ASP A 104 0.04 -3.06 13.12
CA ASP A 104 0.99 -3.01 14.23
C ASP A 104 2.12 -1.97 14.03
N TYR A 105 2.33 -1.50 12.80
CA TYR A 105 3.20 -0.37 12.50
C TYR A 105 2.72 0.88 13.23
N ASP A 106 3.57 1.41 14.12
CA ASP A 106 3.39 2.73 14.73
C ASP A 106 4.36 3.74 14.12
N PRO A 107 3.88 4.66 13.26
CA PRO A 107 4.75 5.69 12.69
C PRO A 107 5.31 6.62 13.77
N ALA A 108 4.59 6.88 14.87
CA ALA A 108 5.08 7.77 15.92
C ALA A 108 6.32 7.19 16.64
N ALA A 109 6.35 5.87 16.86
CA ALA A 109 7.48 5.19 17.48
C ALA A 109 8.62 4.84 16.49
N SER A 110 8.26 4.54 15.23
CA SER A 110 9.17 3.88 14.28
C SER A 110 9.73 4.81 13.20
N ALA A 111 9.03 5.91 12.88
CA ALA A 111 9.45 6.81 11.83
C ALA A 111 10.30 7.98 12.35
N LEU A 112 10.95 8.68 11.41
CA LEU A 112 11.52 9.99 11.67
C LEU A 112 10.45 11.02 11.30
N LEU A 113 9.99 11.81 12.28
CA LEU A 113 8.88 12.76 12.12
C LEU A 113 9.34 14.14 11.64
N VAL A 114 10.36 14.17 10.79
CA VAL A 114 10.86 15.38 10.12
C VAL A 114 10.64 15.24 8.63
N ARG A 115 10.40 16.34 7.92
CA ARG A 115 10.10 16.29 6.49
C ARG A 115 11.33 15.87 5.70
N ASN A 116 11.12 15.06 4.67
CA ASN A 116 12.12 14.72 3.66
C ASN A 116 12.49 15.94 2.80
N ARG A 117 13.23 16.88 3.39
CA ARG A 117 13.77 18.08 2.75
C ARG A 117 15.03 18.56 3.47
N ALA A 118 15.97 19.11 2.70
CA ALA A 118 17.26 19.56 3.21
C ALA A 118 17.14 20.60 4.35
N SER A 119 16.10 21.44 4.32
CA SER A 119 15.88 22.46 5.36
C SER A 119 15.56 21.89 6.75
N GLU A 120 15.21 20.60 6.86
CA GLU A 120 14.89 19.95 8.15
C GLU A 120 15.87 18.82 8.49
N LEU A 121 16.33 18.08 7.48
CA LEU A 121 17.27 16.97 7.65
C LEU A 121 18.73 17.36 7.54
N GLY A 122 19.03 18.57 7.05
CA GLY A 122 20.35 18.91 6.53
C GLY A 122 20.54 18.40 5.11
N GLU A 123 21.61 18.86 4.46
CA GLU A 123 22.04 18.30 3.18
C GLU A 123 22.71 16.95 3.38
N TYR A 124 22.48 16.04 2.44
CA TYR A 124 23.13 14.73 2.42
C TYR A 124 23.69 14.47 1.02
N TRP A 125 24.97 14.14 0.97
CA TRP A 125 25.68 13.76 -0.25
C TRP A 125 26.07 12.28 -0.18
N PRO A 126 26.14 11.59 -1.32
CA PRO A 126 26.47 10.17 -1.38
C PRO A 126 27.84 9.91 -0.74
N GLN A 127 27.87 9.08 0.31
CA GLN A 127 29.09 8.68 1.01
C GLN A 127 29.56 7.31 0.56
N ARG A 128 30.87 7.15 0.35
CA ARG A 128 31.44 5.90 -0.16
C ARG A 128 31.26 4.75 0.82
N GLU A 129 31.42 5.02 2.11
CA GLU A 129 31.29 4.06 3.19
C GLU A 129 29.84 3.53 3.29
N VAL A 130 28.86 4.41 3.07
CA VAL A 130 27.43 4.05 3.06
C VAL A 130 27.09 3.21 1.82
N PHE A 131 27.66 3.54 0.67
CA PHE A 131 27.55 2.74 -0.54
C PHE A 131 28.12 1.32 -0.33
N GLU A 132 29.33 1.20 0.19
CA GLU A 132 29.98 -0.11 0.39
C GLU A 132 29.21 -0.97 1.41
N ALA A 133 28.69 -0.36 2.49
CA ALA A 133 27.79 -1.03 3.41
C ALA A 133 26.44 -1.45 2.76
N THR A 134 26.03 -0.76 1.68
CA THR A 134 24.83 -1.09 0.92
C THR A 134 25.08 -2.19 -0.12
N TRP A 135 26.30 -2.34 -0.66
CA TRP A 135 26.66 -3.38 -1.63
C TRP A 135 27.99 -4.05 -1.28
N PRO A 136 28.09 -4.80 -0.16
CA PRO A 136 29.37 -5.30 0.35
C PRO A 136 30.05 -6.31 -0.57
N SER A 137 29.31 -6.92 -1.51
CA SER A 137 29.80 -7.98 -2.39
C SER A 137 29.93 -7.54 -3.86
N MET A 138 29.86 -6.24 -4.15
CA MET A 138 29.92 -5.75 -5.53
C MET A 138 31.38 -5.67 -6.02
N PRO A 139 31.71 -6.20 -7.22
CA PRO A 139 33.06 -6.11 -7.76
C PRO A 139 33.49 -4.65 -7.96
N ALA A 140 34.76 -4.33 -7.65
CA ALA A 140 35.27 -2.96 -7.61
C ALA A 140 35.01 -2.12 -8.88
N PRO A 141 35.17 -2.65 -10.12
CA PRO A 141 34.89 -1.87 -11.33
C PRO A 141 33.42 -1.45 -11.44
N PHE A 142 32.48 -2.37 -11.17
CA PHE A 142 31.05 -2.09 -11.16
C PHE A 142 30.65 -1.17 -10.00
N ALA A 143 31.24 -1.39 -8.82
CA ALA A 143 31.03 -0.57 -7.63
C ALA A 143 31.43 0.89 -7.86
N ARG A 144 32.50 1.14 -8.62
CA ARG A 144 32.93 2.48 -8.99
C ARG A 144 31.93 3.16 -9.92
N VAL A 145 31.57 2.50 -11.02
CA VAL A 145 30.64 3.05 -12.02
C VAL A 145 29.26 3.32 -11.40
N LEU A 146 28.76 2.39 -10.58
CA LEU A 146 27.48 2.57 -9.91
C LEU A 146 27.52 3.74 -8.92
N PHE A 147 28.59 3.87 -8.13
CA PHE A 147 28.75 4.95 -7.16
C PHE A 147 28.84 6.31 -7.83
N GLU A 148 29.76 6.47 -8.78
CA GLU A 148 29.99 7.75 -9.49
C GLU A 148 28.82 8.15 -10.40
N GLY A 149 28.01 7.19 -10.85
CA GLY A 149 26.83 7.41 -11.68
C GLY A 149 25.53 7.32 -10.89
N LEU A 150 24.74 6.28 -11.19
CA LEU A 150 23.34 6.13 -10.75
C LEU A 150 23.13 6.31 -9.23
N TYR A 151 24.04 5.84 -8.38
CA TYR A 151 23.90 6.02 -6.94
C TYR A 151 23.99 7.48 -6.53
N SER A 152 24.99 8.22 -7.02
CA SER A 152 25.16 9.64 -6.70
C SER A 152 24.05 10.52 -7.27
N ASP A 153 23.41 10.09 -8.35
CA ASP A 153 22.27 10.79 -8.95
C ASP A 153 20.93 10.54 -8.26
N VAL A 154 20.87 9.56 -7.36
CA VAL A 154 19.63 9.15 -6.68
C VAL A 154 19.72 9.35 -5.18
N VAL A 155 20.86 9.03 -4.57
CA VAL A 155 21.04 9.04 -3.12
C VAL A 155 21.70 10.34 -2.67
N PHE A 156 20.89 11.40 -2.66
CA PHE A 156 21.28 12.71 -2.16
C PHE A 156 20.07 13.49 -1.66
N LEU A 157 20.33 14.52 -0.87
CA LEU A 157 19.36 15.50 -0.40
C LEU A 157 20.02 16.88 -0.44
N SER A 158 19.47 17.80 -1.22
CA SER A 158 20.03 19.16 -1.35
C SER A 158 18.92 20.21 -1.40
N ALA A 159 19.24 21.41 -0.91
CA ALA A 159 18.41 22.60 -1.03
C ALA A 159 18.60 23.34 -2.37
N GLY A 160 19.57 22.92 -3.18
CA GLY A 160 19.95 23.55 -4.45
C GLY A 160 18.99 23.30 -5.62
N PRO A 161 19.41 23.65 -6.86
CA PRO A 161 18.60 23.53 -8.07
C PRO A 161 18.15 22.08 -8.35
N ARG A 162 19.01 21.10 -8.01
CA ARG A 162 18.65 19.68 -8.00
C ARG A 162 18.06 19.33 -6.64
N ARG A 163 16.73 19.26 -6.55
CA ARG A 163 16.03 18.83 -5.33
C ARG A 163 16.01 17.30 -5.27
N GLY A 164 16.87 16.73 -4.42
CA GLY A 164 16.90 15.30 -4.09
C GLY A 164 15.97 14.96 -2.92
N GLY A 165 15.89 13.68 -2.59
CA GLY A 165 15.03 13.20 -1.50
C GLY A 165 15.39 11.78 -1.09
N LEU A 166 15.39 11.52 0.21
CA LEU A 166 15.58 10.18 0.78
C LEU A 166 14.24 9.53 1.13
N CYS A 167 13.12 9.96 0.52
CA CYS A 167 11.75 9.53 0.81
C CYS A 167 11.63 8.00 0.91
N SER A 168 12.07 7.27 -0.13
CA SER A 168 12.05 5.81 -0.13
C SER A 168 12.92 5.21 0.97
N GLY A 169 14.04 5.85 1.31
CA GLY A 169 14.89 5.41 2.42
C GLY A 169 14.20 5.58 3.77
N MET A 170 13.54 6.72 3.99
CA MET A 170 12.82 7.03 5.22
C MET A 170 11.65 6.07 5.46
N ALA A 171 10.84 5.84 4.42
CA ALA A 171 9.73 4.88 4.47
C ALA A 171 10.22 3.44 4.73
N ARG A 172 11.28 3.00 4.04
CA ARG A 172 11.81 1.64 4.20
C ARG A 172 12.51 1.46 5.55
N TRP A 173 13.19 2.49 6.03
CA TRP A 173 13.85 2.46 7.34
C TRP A 173 12.83 2.48 8.48
N SER A 174 11.76 3.28 8.39
CA SER A 174 10.71 3.28 9.42
C SER A 174 10.01 1.92 9.52
N LEU A 175 9.77 1.28 8.37
CA LEU A 175 9.23 -0.07 8.33
C LEU A 175 10.21 -1.10 8.92
N ALA A 176 11.50 -1.01 8.60
CA ALA A 176 12.53 -1.87 9.19
C ALA A 176 12.61 -1.73 10.72
N ARG A 177 12.49 -0.50 11.24
CA ARG A 177 12.42 -0.23 12.69
C ARG A 177 11.23 -0.91 13.34
N SER A 178 10.06 -0.78 12.74
CA SER A 178 8.84 -1.39 13.27
C SER A 178 8.85 -2.91 13.29
N LEU A 179 9.66 -3.52 12.41
CA LEU A 179 9.87 -4.97 12.37
C LEU A 179 10.99 -5.44 13.31
N GLY A 180 11.57 -4.55 14.11
CA GLY A 180 12.66 -4.87 15.05
C GLY A 180 14.02 -5.11 14.40
N VAL A 181 14.16 -4.84 13.10
CA VAL A 181 15.41 -5.05 12.34
C VAL A 181 16.41 -3.93 12.61
N GLU A 182 15.91 -2.71 12.68
CA GLU A 182 16.73 -1.52 12.87
C GLU A 182 16.54 -1.01 14.32
N PRO A 183 17.60 -0.95 15.15
CA PRO A 183 17.50 -0.31 16.45
C PRO A 183 17.18 1.20 16.34
N PRO A 184 16.68 1.84 17.41
CA PRO A 184 16.58 3.29 17.49
C PRO A 184 17.91 3.98 17.12
N PRO A 185 17.88 5.09 16.38
CA PRO A 185 19.12 5.80 16.05
C PRO A 185 19.66 6.53 17.29
N ALA A 186 20.99 6.60 17.43
CA ALA A 186 21.64 7.38 18.48
C ALA A 186 21.53 8.90 18.27
N SER A 187 21.39 9.33 17.01
CA SER A 187 21.22 10.73 16.60
C SER A 187 20.52 10.81 15.24
N THR A 188 20.02 12.00 14.87
CA THR A 188 19.44 12.24 13.55
C THR A 188 20.44 11.95 12.43
N GLU A 189 21.71 12.33 12.60
CA GLU A 189 22.79 12.05 11.64
C GLU A 189 22.98 10.54 11.42
N ALA A 190 23.03 9.77 12.51
CA ALA A 190 23.11 8.31 12.43
C ALA A 190 21.86 7.70 11.77
N ALA A 191 20.68 8.30 11.96
CA ALA A 191 19.47 7.90 11.28
C ALA A 191 19.59 8.14 9.76
N ILE A 192 20.07 9.32 9.34
CA ILE A 192 20.22 9.70 7.92
C ILE A 192 21.16 8.74 7.20
N GLN A 193 22.31 8.38 7.77
CA GLN A 193 23.20 7.41 7.15
C GLN A 193 22.54 6.04 6.96
N ARG A 194 21.73 5.59 7.93
CA ARG A 194 20.99 4.33 7.82
C ARG A 194 19.88 4.42 6.79
N ILE A 195 19.14 5.53 6.78
CA ILE A 195 18.12 5.87 5.77
C ILE A 195 18.72 5.86 4.36
N ALA A 196 19.90 6.43 4.16
CA ALA A 196 20.59 6.45 2.88
C ALA A 196 20.94 5.04 2.38
N ARG A 197 21.29 4.10 3.27
CA ARG A 197 21.43 2.67 2.90
C ARG A 197 20.13 2.11 2.36
N TYR A 198 19.00 2.34 3.05
CA TYR A 198 17.69 1.89 2.58
C TYR A 198 17.25 2.55 1.28
N HIS A 199 17.59 3.82 1.08
CA HIS A 199 17.32 4.52 -0.16
C HIS A 199 18.13 3.88 -1.30
N GLY A 200 19.42 3.65 -1.11
CA GLY A 200 20.26 2.94 -2.08
C GLY A 200 19.77 1.55 -2.43
N ARG A 201 19.23 0.79 -1.46
CA ARG A 201 18.68 -0.56 -1.67
C ARG A 201 17.56 -0.64 -2.71
N GLN A 202 16.91 0.47 -3.06
CA GLN A 202 15.92 0.49 -4.15
C GLN A 202 16.51 0.13 -5.51
N LEU A 203 17.82 0.35 -5.68
CA LEU A 203 18.57 0.00 -6.89
C LEU A 203 19.02 -1.46 -6.90
N ARG A 204 18.73 -2.25 -5.85
CA ARG A 204 19.12 -3.67 -5.83
C ARG A 204 18.26 -4.48 -6.79
N ASP A 205 18.87 -5.44 -7.47
CA ASP A 205 18.18 -6.35 -8.40
C ASP A 205 17.00 -7.05 -7.74
N ARG A 206 17.16 -7.48 -6.48
CA ARG A 206 16.09 -8.13 -5.72
C ARG A 206 14.91 -7.20 -5.47
N ALA A 207 15.16 -5.92 -5.19
CA ALA A 207 14.11 -4.92 -5.02
C ALA A 207 13.40 -4.68 -6.36
N LEU A 208 14.16 -4.52 -7.44
CA LEU A 208 13.64 -4.35 -8.80
C LEU A 208 12.83 -5.56 -9.29
N LEU A 209 13.33 -6.77 -9.11
CA LEU A 209 12.62 -8.01 -9.43
C LEU A 209 11.35 -8.17 -8.60
N SER A 210 11.38 -7.75 -7.32
CA SER A 210 10.17 -7.74 -6.50
C SER A 210 9.18 -6.64 -6.90
N ALA A 211 9.63 -5.59 -7.57
CA ALA A 211 8.81 -4.52 -8.13
C ALA A 211 8.24 -4.90 -9.51
N LEU A 212 8.93 -5.72 -10.30
CA LEU A 212 8.59 -6.05 -11.69
C LEU A 212 7.14 -6.54 -11.88
N PRO A 213 6.57 -7.46 -11.08
CA PRO A 213 5.18 -7.87 -11.24
C PRO A 213 4.19 -6.72 -11.08
N TRP A 214 4.53 -5.72 -10.27
CA TRP A 214 3.71 -4.52 -10.06
C TRP A 214 3.79 -3.57 -11.23
N PHE A 215 4.97 -3.39 -11.83
CA PHE A 215 5.12 -2.61 -13.06
C PHE A 215 4.33 -3.23 -14.22
N LEU A 216 4.41 -4.56 -14.36
CA LEU A 216 3.69 -5.30 -15.40
C LEU A 216 2.17 -5.25 -15.20
N ARG A 217 1.70 -5.27 -13.95
CA ARG A 217 0.27 -5.25 -13.64
C ARG A 217 -0.31 -3.83 -13.58
N GLY A 218 0.45 -2.87 -13.04
CA GLY A 218 0.07 -1.47 -12.86
C GLY A 218 -1.21 -1.24 -12.06
N SER A 219 -1.62 -2.15 -11.16
CA SER A 219 -2.98 -2.14 -10.55
C SER A 219 -3.00 -1.62 -9.11
N PRO A 220 -3.61 -0.44 -8.86
CA PRO A 220 -3.89 0.06 -7.51
C PRO A 220 -4.71 -0.92 -6.65
N VAL A 221 -5.69 -1.61 -7.24
CA VAL A 221 -6.51 -2.62 -6.53
C VAL A 221 -5.66 -3.78 -6.04
N ALA A 222 -4.70 -4.24 -6.85
CA ALA A 222 -3.80 -5.29 -6.42
C ALA A 222 -2.94 -4.86 -5.22
N ALA A 223 -2.48 -3.61 -5.21
CA ALA A 223 -1.70 -3.06 -4.10
C ALA A 223 -2.56 -2.96 -2.83
N PHE A 224 -3.80 -2.44 -2.95
CA PHE A 224 -4.77 -2.39 -1.86
C PHE A 224 -5.05 -3.78 -1.28
N ARG A 225 -5.35 -4.76 -2.14
CA ARG A 225 -5.63 -6.14 -1.72
C ARG A 225 -4.41 -6.80 -1.08
N ALA A 226 -3.19 -6.50 -1.51
CA ALA A 226 -1.99 -7.01 -0.88
C ALA A 226 -1.81 -6.48 0.55
N VAL A 227 -2.01 -5.18 0.76
CA VAL A 227 -2.00 -4.58 2.12
C VAL A 227 -3.10 -5.20 2.99
N ARG A 228 -4.34 -5.26 2.47
CA ARG A 228 -5.47 -5.87 3.17
C ARG A 228 -5.18 -7.31 3.60
N ASN A 229 -4.63 -8.11 2.71
CA ASN A 229 -4.35 -9.51 2.99
C ASN A 229 -3.24 -9.67 4.04
N ASP A 230 -2.21 -8.81 4.01
CA ASP A 230 -1.18 -8.82 5.05
C ASP A 230 -1.79 -8.41 6.41
N LEU A 231 -2.61 -7.35 6.48
CA LEU A 231 -3.27 -6.93 7.74
C LEU A 231 -4.27 -7.95 8.30
N LEU A 232 -5.10 -8.56 7.45
CA LEU A 232 -6.03 -9.60 7.89
C LEU A 232 -5.30 -10.81 8.47
N ARG A 233 -4.19 -11.22 7.84
CA ARG A 233 -3.45 -12.43 8.20
C ARG A 233 -2.52 -12.25 9.39
N THR A 234 -1.74 -11.17 9.40
CA THR A 234 -0.64 -10.99 10.36
C THR A 234 -0.74 -9.75 11.23
N GLY A 235 -1.71 -8.86 11.01
CA GLY A 235 -1.80 -7.56 11.71
C GLY A 235 -0.72 -6.55 11.32
N MET A 236 0.35 -7.00 10.67
CA MET A 236 1.42 -6.16 10.14
C MET A 236 1.46 -6.21 8.61
N CYS A 237 1.68 -5.05 7.98
CA CYS A 237 1.99 -4.94 6.56
C CYS A 237 3.48 -4.65 6.37
N ASP A 238 4.23 -5.60 5.84
CA ASP A 238 5.67 -5.42 5.56
C ASP A 238 5.92 -4.76 4.19
N ARG A 239 4.95 -4.05 3.61
CA ARG A 239 5.08 -3.43 2.29
C ARG A 239 5.07 -1.91 2.39
N ALA A 240 6.04 -1.26 1.75
CA ALA A 240 5.91 0.15 1.41
C ALA A 240 5.32 0.28 -0.01
N LEU A 241 4.58 1.37 -0.22
CA LEU A 241 3.86 1.67 -1.45
C LEU A 241 4.57 2.79 -2.19
N ASP A 242 5.03 2.53 -3.41
CA ASP A 242 5.53 3.56 -4.31
C ASP A 242 4.35 4.03 -5.18
N LEU A 243 4.06 5.33 -5.10
CA LEU A 243 2.92 5.99 -5.76
C LEU A 243 3.36 6.70 -7.05
N ALA A 244 2.38 7.02 -7.88
CA ALA A 244 2.54 7.74 -9.16
C ALA A 244 3.44 7.00 -10.14
N VAL A 245 3.50 5.67 -10.02
CA VAL A 245 4.37 4.86 -10.87
C VAL A 245 3.78 4.80 -12.28
N PRO A 246 4.49 5.23 -13.32
CA PRO A 246 3.98 5.19 -14.68
C PRO A 246 3.73 3.74 -15.12
N LYS A 247 2.57 3.51 -15.75
CA LYS A 247 2.24 2.23 -16.38
C LYS A 247 3.08 2.02 -17.64
N LEU A 248 3.53 0.78 -17.87
CA LEU A 248 4.51 0.45 -18.92
C LEU A 248 4.05 0.74 -20.35
N TRP A 249 2.75 0.82 -20.60
CA TRP A 249 2.20 1.16 -21.92
C TRP A 249 2.19 2.67 -22.21
N ARG A 250 2.66 3.51 -21.29
CA ARG A 250 2.86 4.94 -21.54
C ARG A 250 3.94 5.14 -22.60
N ARG A 251 3.66 6.02 -23.56
CA ARG A 251 4.62 6.43 -24.59
C ARG A 251 5.82 7.19 -24.02
N ASP A 252 5.65 7.82 -22.86
CA ASP A 252 6.62 8.67 -22.16
C ASP A 252 7.18 8.01 -20.89
N VAL A 253 7.12 6.67 -20.79
CA VAL A 253 7.47 5.93 -19.56
C VAL A 253 8.88 6.26 -19.05
N ALA A 254 9.86 6.41 -19.93
CA ALA A 254 11.25 6.72 -19.54
C ALA A 254 11.37 8.09 -18.85
N SER A 255 10.74 9.12 -19.39
CA SER A 255 10.70 10.45 -18.77
C SER A 255 9.85 10.49 -17.50
N ALA A 256 8.76 9.72 -17.44
CA ALA A 256 7.86 9.67 -16.30
C ALA A 256 8.49 8.96 -15.08
N LEU A 257 9.25 7.87 -15.30
CA LEU A 257 9.92 7.11 -14.24
C LEU A 257 10.92 7.95 -13.44
N VAL A 258 11.47 8.99 -14.06
CA VAL A 258 12.49 9.86 -13.49
C VAL A 258 11.91 10.92 -12.54
N ALA A 259 10.63 11.28 -12.69
CA ALA A 259 10.04 12.42 -12.01
C ALA A 259 9.18 12.05 -10.78
N GLU A 260 8.72 10.79 -10.66
CA GLU A 260 7.53 10.46 -9.87
C GLU A 260 7.75 9.39 -8.79
N GLY A 261 8.88 9.43 -8.07
CA GLY A 261 9.11 8.50 -6.95
C GLY A 261 8.58 9.02 -5.61
N HIS A 262 7.42 8.52 -5.14
CA HIS A 262 6.90 8.85 -3.80
C HIS A 262 6.54 7.59 -3.01
N THR A 263 7.34 7.25 -2.00
CA THR A 263 7.16 6.04 -1.18
C THR A 263 6.48 6.34 0.14
N VAL A 264 5.44 5.58 0.49
CA VAL A 264 4.69 5.72 1.74
C VAL A 264 4.53 4.38 2.46
N VAL A 265 4.27 4.40 3.76
CA VAL A 265 4.09 3.17 4.56
C VAL A 265 2.66 3.09 5.09
N PRO A 266 1.89 2.05 4.76
CA PRO A 266 0.51 1.90 5.21
C PRO A 266 0.44 1.56 6.70
N TYR A 267 -0.49 2.19 7.43
CA TYR A 267 -0.74 1.85 8.85
C TYR A 267 -2.21 1.67 9.21
N ARG A 268 -3.17 2.08 8.37
CA ARG A 268 -4.59 1.76 8.58
C ARG A 268 -5.28 1.57 7.23
N LEU A 269 -6.10 0.53 7.12
CA LEU A 269 -6.88 0.24 5.92
C LEU A 269 -8.37 0.25 6.27
N GLN A 270 -9.14 1.00 5.49
CA GLN A 270 -10.59 1.04 5.57
C GLN A 270 -11.18 0.54 4.26
N GLN A 271 -12.23 -0.27 4.33
CA GLN A 271 -12.97 -0.74 3.16
C GLN A 271 -14.46 -0.70 3.49
N ARG A 272 -15.29 -0.16 2.58
CA ARG A 272 -16.75 -0.23 2.72
C ARG A 272 -17.33 -0.91 1.50
N GLY A 273 -17.88 -2.11 1.72
CA GLY A 273 -18.31 -2.98 0.63
C GLY A 273 -17.15 -3.33 -0.29
N LYS A 274 -17.44 -3.72 -1.54
CA LYS A 274 -16.42 -4.18 -2.50
C LYS A 274 -15.84 -3.10 -3.42
N ARG A 275 -16.33 -1.87 -3.31
CA ARG A 275 -16.09 -0.81 -4.32
C ARG A 275 -15.15 0.29 -3.86
N VAL A 276 -15.15 0.63 -2.57
CA VAL A 276 -14.39 1.78 -2.08
C VAL A 276 -13.50 1.34 -0.94
N GLY A 277 -12.25 1.79 -1.01
CA GLY A 277 -11.24 1.55 0.01
C GLY A 277 -10.44 2.80 0.29
N ALA A 278 -9.74 2.80 1.41
CA ALA A 278 -8.73 3.78 1.71
C ALA A 278 -7.62 3.21 2.57
N ILE A 279 -6.45 3.82 2.46
CA ILE A 279 -5.28 3.47 3.28
C ILE A 279 -4.70 4.75 3.85
N GLU A 280 -4.62 4.85 5.17
CA GLU A 280 -3.82 5.87 5.85
C GLU A 280 -2.36 5.46 5.86
N VAL A 281 -1.48 6.41 5.57
CA VAL A 281 -0.07 6.17 5.30
C VAL A 281 0.84 7.17 6.02
N TYR A 282 1.99 6.69 6.47
CA TYR A 282 3.11 7.55 6.81
C TYR A 282 3.77 8.03 5.51
N ASP A 283 3.83 9.34 5.35
CA ASP A 283 4.46 10.02 4.23
C ASP A 283 5.69 10.80 4.73
N PRO A 284 6.92 10.43 4.35
CA PRO A 284 8.13 11.15 4.72
C PRO A 284 8.14 12.64 4.30
N ASN A 285 7.43 13.03 3.24
CA ASN A 285 7.33 14.43 2.82
C ASN A 285 6.32 15.21 3.69
N HIS A 286 5.37 14.52 4.33
CA HIS A 286 4.31 15.11 5.15
C HIS A 286 4.09 14.33 6.47
N PRO A 287 5.11 14.24 7.35
CA PRO A 287 5.07 13.39 8.53
C PRO A 287 4.14 13.94 9.63
N SER A 288 3.84 15.25 9.61
CA SER A 288 3.01 15.91 10.62
C SER A 288 1.56 15.40 10.68
N GLY A 289 1.06 14.80 9.60
CA GLY A 289 -0.28 14.20 9.58
C GLY A 289 -0.45 13.01 10.52
N VAL A 290 0.65 12.35 10.93
CA VAL A 290 0.63 11.24 11.88
C VAL A 290 0.24 11.71 13.29
N THR A 291 0.76 12.86 13.73
CA THR A 291 0.57 13.38 15.09
C THR A 291 -0.50 14.47 15.17
N GLY A 292 -0.77 15.16 14.07
CA GLY A 292 -1.75 16.26 14.00
C GLY A 292 -3.21 15.85 13.83
N GLY A 293 -3.53 14.55 13.80
CA GLY A 293 -4.91 14.06 13.64
C GLY A 293 -5.47 14.14 12.21
N GLU A 294 -4.65 14.56 11.23
CA GLU A 294 -4.99 14.61 9.80
C GLU A 294 -4.11 13.64 9.01
N PRO A 295 -4.40 12.33 9.08
CA PRO A 295 -3.58 11.31 8.44
C PRO A 295 -3.58 11.48 6.92
N ARG A 296 -2.42 11.30 6.29
CA ARG A 296 -2.35 11.23 4.82
C ARG A 296 -3.04 9.95 4.37
N ARG A 297 -3.96 10.08 3.41
CA ARG A 297 -4.85 8.99 2.99
C ARG A 297 -4.77 8.81 1.48
N ILE A 298 -4.63 7.55 1.06
CA ILE A 298 -4.86 7.12 -0.32
C ILE A 298 -6.32 6.66 -0.40
N GLU A 299 -7.09 7.23 -1.32
CA GLU A 299 -8.46 6.81 -1.61
C GLU A 299 -8.44 5.88 -2.82
N PHE A 300 -9.25 4.82 -2.82
CA PHE A 300 -9.30 3.83 -3.88
C PHE A 300 -10.72 3.66 -4.41
N ASP A 301 -10.87 3.71 -5.72
CA ASP A 301 -11.99 3.08 -6.43
C ASP A 301 -11.55 1.67 -6.83
N LEU A 302 -12.04 0.70 -6.05
CA LEU A 302 -11.71 -0.70 -6.23
C LEU A 302 -12.39 -1.35 -7.44
N SER A 303 -13.45 -0.72 -7.96
CA SER A 303 -14.15 -1.19 -9.15
C SER A 303 -13.51 -0.67 -10.44
N GLY A 304 -12.98 0.56 -10.42
CA GLY A 304 -12.33 1.20 -11.55
C GLY A 304 -10.81 0.97 -11.64
N ASP A 305 -10.19 0.31 -10.65
CA ASP A 305 -8.73 0.15 -10.51
C ASP A 305 -7.98 1.50 -10.51
N ARG A 306 -8.50 2.44 -9.71
CA ARG A 306 -8.01 3.82 -9.62
C ARG A 306 -7.76 4.23 -8.17
N TYR A 307 -6.97 5.28 -7.99
CA TYR A 307 -6.72 5.85 -6.69
C TYR A 307 -6.47 7.37 -6.77
N LYS A 308 -6.58 8.03 -5.63
CA LYS A 308 -6.25 9.44 -5.44
C LYS A 308 -5.32 9.58 -4.26
N TYR A 309 -4.38 10.50 -4.36
CA TYR A 309 -3.47 10.84 -3.27
C TYR A 309 -3.09 12.31 -3.30
N GLY A 310 -3.66 13.10 -2.39
CA GLY A 310 -3.42 14.53 -2.30
C GLY A 310 -3.58 15.23 -3.65
N THR A 311 -2.59 16.05 -4.01
CA THR A 311 -2.46 16.67 -5.34
C THR A 311 -1.57 15.87 -6.29
N LEU A 312 -0.97 14.75 -5.83
CA LEU A 312 -0.04 13.96 -6.61
C LEU A 312 -0.76 13.11 -7.66
N VAL A 313 -1.88 12.49 -7.28
CA VAL A 313 -2.71 11.68 -8.18
C VAL A 313 -4.20 11.96 -7.98
N THR A 314 -4.94 12.12 -9.09
CA THR A 314 -6.40 12.30 -9.11
C THR A 314 -7.13 11.03 -9.58
N MET A 315 -8.43 10.92 -9.30
CA MET A 315 -9.22 9.72 -9.69
C MET A 315 -9.39 9.54 -11.19
N GLU A 316 -9.22 10.62 -11.95
CA GLU A 316 -9.34 10.63 -13.41
C GLU A 316 -8.07 10.07 -14.06
N GLN A 317 -6.93 10.10 -13.36
CA GLN A 317 -5.67 9.59 -13.86
C GLN A 317 -5.65 8.05 -13.85
N SER A 318 -5.54 7.47 -15.05
CA SER A 318 -5.52 6.01 -15.25
C SER A 318 -4.16 5.48 -15.73
N ASN A 319 -3.21 6.37 -16.02
CA ASN A 319 -1.89 6.07 -16.56
C ASN A 319 -0.80 5.86 -15.48
N VAL A 320 -1.17 5.97 -14.21
CA VAL A 320 -0.29 5.67 -13.06
C VAL A 320 -0.81 4.47 -12.27
N GLY A 321 0.09 3.83 -11.53
CA GLY A 321 -0.17 2.68 -10.68
C GLY A 321 0.56 2.77 -9.34
N ILE A 322 0.46 1.70 -8.55
CA ILE A 322 1.12 1.57 -7.25
C ILE A 322 1.97 0.31 -7.26
N ILE A 323 3.20 0.42 -6.77
CA ILE A 323 4.06 -0.72 -6.47
C ILE A 323 4.01 -0.99 -4.98
N ALA A 324 3.76 -2.24 -4.59
CA ALA A 324 3.76 -2.66 -3.18
C ALA A 324 4.87 -3.68 -2.91
N VAL A 325 6.11 -3.22 -2.75
CA VAL A 325 7.27 -4.12 -2.52
C VAL A 325 7.38 -4.50 -1.04
N ARG A 326 7.64 -5.79 -0.75
CA ARG A 326 7.92 -6.26 0.62
C ARG A 326 9.28 -5.80 1.14
N GLN A 327 9.36 -5.51 2.42
CA GLN A 327 10.57 -5.05 3.11
C GLN A 327 11.71 -6.08 3.01
N ARG A 328 11.40 -7.37 3.09
CA ARG A 328 12.37 -8.45 2.92
C ARG A 328 13.13 -8.40 1.58
N ALA A 329 12.54 -7.83 0.53
CA ALA A 329 13.23 -7.67 -0.76
C ALA A 329 14.32 -6.60 -0.69
N TYR A 330 14.09 -5.52 0.07
CA TYR A 330 15.07 -4.48 0.33
C TYR A 330 16.17 -4.95 1.29
N MET A 331 15.81 -5.78 2.28
CA MET A 331 16.77 -6.30 3.26
C MET A 331 17.67 -7.39 2.70
N GLY A 332 17.20 -8.18 1.74
CA GLY A 332 17.96 -9.29 1.17
C GLY A 332 19.25 -8.84 0.48
N THR A 333 20.23 -9.73 0.44
CA THR A 333 21.49 -9.55 -0.32
C THR A 333 21.20 -9.44 -1.82
N GLY A 334 22.08 -8.75 -2.55
CA GLY A 334 21.94 -8.60 -4.00
C GLY A 334 22.93 -7.61 -4.62
N THR A 335 22.91 -7.56 -5.96
CA THR A 335 23.68 -6.59 -6.76
C THR A 335 22.77 -5.48 -7.29
N ALA A 336 23.24 -4.66 -8.22
CA ALA A 336 22.47 -3.60 -8.87
C ALA A 336 22.66 -3.62 -10.41
N ILE A 337 22.99 -4.79 -10.97
CA ILE A 337 23.28 -4.95 -12.40
C ILE A 337 22.07 -4.56 -13.25
N LEU A 338 20.87 -4.97 -12.84
CA LEU A 338 19.63 -4.63 -13.56
C LEU A 338 19.36 -3.12 -13.53
N ALA A 339 19.67 -2.46 -12.41
CA ALA A 339 19.53 -1.01 -12.30
C ALA A 339 20.50 -0.28 -13.24
N THR A 340 21.77 -0.72 -13.26
CA THR A 340 22.78 -0.15 -14.15
C THR A 340 22.42 -0.36 -15.63
N LEU A 341 22.06 -1.58 -16.03
CA LEU A 341 21.64 -1.88 -17.40
C LEU A 341 20.37 -1.12 -17.79
N GLY A 342 19.36 -1.10 -16.91
CA GLY A 342 18.12 -0.35 -17.13
C GLY A 342 18.37 1.14 -17.30
N SER A 343 19.24 1.73 -16.48
CA SER A 343 19.63 3.15 -16.62
C SER A 343 20.36 3.41 -17.94
N LEU A 344 21.23 2.49 -18.39
CA LEU A 344 21.95 2.64 -19.67
C LEU A 344 21.01 2.60 -20.87
N VAL A 345 19.95 1.79 -20.80
CA VAL A 345 18.95 1.67 -21.87
C VAL A 345 17.97 2.84 -21.86
N LEU A 346 17.51 3.27 -20.67
CA LEU A 346 16.45 4.27 -20.53
C LEU A 346 16.97 5.72 -20.56
N ASP A 347 18.20 5.96 -20.12
CA ASP A 347 18.86 7.27 -20.18
C ASP A 347 20.39 7.11 -20.26
N PRO A 348 20.94 6.90 -21.48
CA PRO A 348 22.37 6.67 -21.68
C PRO A 348 23.26 7.79 -21.13
N LYS A 349 22.74 9.03 -21.08
CA LYS A 349 23.46 10.21 -20.59
C LYS A 349 23.68 10.15 -19.07
N ARG A 350 22.81 9.47 -18.32
CA ARG A 350 22.97 9.24 -16.88
C ARG A 350 23.89 8.08 -16.54
N GLY A 351 23.82 6.98 -17.31
CA GLY A 351 24.68 5.81 -17.09
C GLY A 351 26.17 6.07 -17.33
N PHE A 352 26.50 7.04 -18.20
CA PHE A 352 27.87 7.43 -18.54
C PHE A 352 28.25 8.86 -18.10
N GLY A 353 27.47 9.51 -17.23
CA GLY A 353 27.68 10.92 -16.87
C GLY A 353 29.05 11.25 -16.27
N SER A 354 29.78 10.26 -15.73
CA SER A 354 31.18 10.42 -15.27
C SER A 354 32.23 10.20 -16.37
N LEU A 355 31.93 9.39 -17.39
CA LEU A 355 32.80 9.16 -18.56
C LEU A 355 32.73 10.32 -19.56
N PHE A 356 31.55 10.90 -19.78
CA PHE A 356 31.40 12.09 -20.64
C PHE A 356 31.97 13.36 -20.00
N ARG A 357 31.83 13.54 -18.68
CA ARG A 357 32.46 14.68 -17.97
C ARG A 357 33.99 14.63 -18.01
N ARG A 358 34.60 13.44 -18.06
CA ARG A 358 36.05 13.31 -18.28
C ARG A 358 36.47 13.58 -19.72
N ALA A 359 35.65 13.22 -20.71
CA ALA A 359 35.90 13.55 -22.11
C ALA A 359 35.79 15.06 -22.37
N GLU A 360 34.81 15.75 -21.75
CA GLU A 360 34.65 17.20 -21.86
C GLU A 360 35.75 18.00 -21.15
N HIS A 361 36.28 17.51 -20.02
CA HIS A 361 37.45 18.14 -19.36
C HIS A 361 38.79 17.83 -20.02
N ALA A 362 38.90 16.73 -20.75
CA ALA A 362 40.06 16.45 -21.59
C ALA A 362 40.03 17.30 -22.87
N ALA A 363 38.85 17.53 -23.45
CA ALA A 363 38.67 18.35 -24.64
C ALA A 363 38.67 19.88 -24.38
N SER A 364 38.60 20.32 -23.12
CA SER A 364 38.72 21.75 -22.76
C SER A 364 40.14 22.16 -22.34
N LYS A 365 41.12 21.26 -22.54
CA LYS A 365 42.55 21.50 -22.26
C LYS A 365 43.44 21.41 -23.51
N ASP A 366 42.82 21.22 -24.67
CA ASP A 366 43.38 21.51 -26.00
C ASP A 366 42.67 22.77 -26.55
#